data_AF-A0A944NVX6-F1
#
_entry.id   AF-A0A944NVX6-F1
#
_cell.length_a   1.000
_cell.length_b   1.000
_cell.length_c   1.000
_cell.angle_alpha   90.00
_cell.angle_beta   90.00
_cell.angle_gamma   90.00
#
_symmetry.space_group_name_H-M   'P 1'
#
loop_
_entity.id
_entity.type
_entity.pdbx_description
1 polymer ?
#
loop_
_entity_poly.entity_id
_entity_poly.type
_entity_poly.pdbx_seq_one_letter_code
_entity_poly.pdbx_strand_id
1 'polypeptide(L)'
;FSIHSFSPDFGDDHRPWDVGVLWNRDPRIAVPLIEKLSALGLHVGDNLPYSGHDLAYTLNLHGAAAGLPNCVVEINQNLVRDGQGVARWVDILTQVMEEILLIDDLHQVREY
;
A
#
# COMPACT_ATOMS: atom_id res chain seq x y z
N PHE A 1 -1.92 -4.01 7.45
CA PHE A 1 -1.27 -2.92 6.69
C PHE A 1 -1.50 -1.60 7.43
N SER A 2 -0.66 -0.59 7.20
CA SER A 2 -0.92 0.80 7.66
C SER A 2 -1.33 1.68 6.49
N ILE A 3 -2.04 2.77 6.77
CA ILE A 3 -2.56 3.72 5.76
C ILE A 3 -2.01 5.10 6.07
N HIS A 4 -1.48 5.75 5.05
CA HIS A 4 -0.85 7.07 5.09
C HIS A 4 -1.22 7.86 3.84
N SER A 5 -0.77 9.11 3.78
CA SER A 5 -0.83 9.92 2.58
C SER A 5 0.48 10.66 2.36
N PHE A 6 0.80 10.95 1.10
CA PHE A 6 1.97 11.72 0.71
C PHE A 6 1.61 13.01 -0.02
N SER A 7 2.48 14.03 0.10
CA SER A 7 2.39 15.25 -0.69
C SER A 7 2.73 14.98 -2.16
N PRO A 8 1.87 15.33 -3.13
CA PRO A 8 2.09 15.13 -4.57
C PRO A 8 3.27 15.94 -5.10
N ASP A 9 3.52 17.10 -4.52
CA ASP A 9 4.62 17.98 -4.86
C ASP A 9 5.55 18.07 -3.65
N PHE A 10 6.82 17.70 -3.83
CA PHE A 10 7.83 17.74 -2.78
C PHE A 10 9.11 18.38 -3.29
N GLY A 11 9.30 19.66 -2.98
CA GLY A 11 10.33 20.46 -3.63
C GLY A 11 10.02 20.59 -5.12
N ASP A 12 11.00 20.24 -5.97
CA ASP A 12 10.86 20.27 -7.42
C ASP A 12 10.37 18.92 -8.00
N ASP A 13 10.21 17.89 -7.15
CA ASP A 13 9.78 16.56 -7.58
C ASP A 13 8.25 16.44 -7.58
N HIS A 14 7.70 16.31 -8.78
CA HIS A 14 6.30 15.93 -8.97
C HIS A 14 6.15 14.42 -8.88
N ARG A 15 5.29 13.94 -7.98
CA ARG A 15 5.03 12.51 -7.72
C ARG A 15 3.75 12.10 -8.43
N PRO A 16 3.84 11.36 -9.56
CA PRO A 16 2.71 11.15 -10.47
C PRO A 16 1.77 10.01 -10.04
N TRP A 17 2.09 9.31 -8.95
CA TRP A 17 1.32 8.17 -8.47
C TRP A 17 0.03 8.60 -7.80
N ASP A 18 -1.01 7.79 -7.98
CA ASP A 18 -2.26 7.90 -7.21
C ASP A 18 -2.07 7.28 -5.82
N VAL A 19 -1.27 6.21 -5.74
CA VAL A 19 -1.00 5.44 -4.53
C VAL A 19 0.35 4.75 -4.58
N GLY A 20 1.05 4.75 -3.45
CA GLY A 20 2.24 3.96 -3.20
C GLY A 20 1.91 2.71 -2.38
N VAL A 21 2.55 1.59 -2.70
CA VAL A 21 2.54 0.38 -1.88
C VAL A 21 3.97 0.11 -1.44
N LEU A 22 4.22 0.28 -0.15
CA LEU A 22 5.55 0.11 0.42
C LEU A 22 5.62 -1.22 1.15
N TRP A 23 6.68 -1.96 0.90
CA TRP A 23 6.88 -3.29 1.47
C TRP A 23 8.37 -3.61 1.47
N ASN A 24 8.75 -4.59 2.31
CA ASN A 24 10.15 -4.94 2.49
C ASN A 24 10.47 -6.33 1.93
N ARG A 25 10.08 -7.40 2.64
CA ARG A 25 10.48 -8.77 2.27
C ARG A 25 9.33 -9.69 1.89
N ASP A 26 8.12 -9.38 2.37
CA ASP A 26 6.96 -10.25 2.22
C ASP A 26 6.04 -9.73 1.09
N PRO A 27 6.04 -10.38 -0.09
CA PRO A 27 5.26 -9.91 -1.23
C PRO A 27 3.78 -10.28 -1.14
N ARG A 28 3.37 -11.14 -0.19
CA ARG A 28 2.06 -11.83 -0.23
C ARG A 28 0.85 -10.92 -0.23
N ILE A 29 0.98 -9.74 0.36
CA ILE A 29 -0.07 -8.72 0.33
C ILE A 29 0.27 -7.58 -0.63
N ALA A 30 1.55 -7.21 -0.74
CA ALA A 30 1.99 -6.05 -1.50
C ALA A 30 1.84 -6.27 -3.02
N VAL A 31 2.30 -7.42 -3.54
CA VAL A 31 2.26 -7.70 -4.98
C VAL A 31 0.80 -7.81 -5.48
N PRO A 32 -0.10 -8.58 -4.85
CA PRO A 32 -1.51 -8.60 -5.27
C PRO A 32 -2.19 -7.24 -5.17
N LEU A 33 -1.83 -6.43 -4.17
CA LEU A 33 -2.37 -5.08 -4.02
C LEU A 33 -1.93 -4.16 -5.17
N ILE A 34 -0.65 -4.19 -5.54
CA ILE A 34 -0.12 -3.43 -6.68
C ILE A 34 -0.81 -3.84 -7.97
N GLU A 35 -0.93 -5.14 -8.24
CA GLU A 35 -1.56 -5.68 -9.45
C GLU A 35 -3.03 -5.27 -9.56
N LYS A 36 -3.81 -5.43 -8.49
CA LYS A 36 -5.24 -5.10 -8.48
C LYS A 36 -5.50 -3.61 -8.61
N LEU A 37 -4.75 -2.77 -7.90
CA LEU A 37 -4.88 -1.31 -8.03
C LEU A 37 -4.49 -0.84 -9.45
N SER A 38 -3.43 -1.42 -10.02
CA SER A 38 -3.02 -1.12 -11.41
C SER A 38 -4.08 -1.57 -12.42
N ALA A 39 -4.75 -2.70 -12.20
CA ALA A 39 -5.84 -3.18 -13.04
C ALA A 39 -7.09 -2.28 -13.02
N LEU A 40 -7.27 -1.48 -11.95
CA LEU A 40 -8.28 -0.42 -11.88
C LEU A 40 -7.86 0.87 -12.63
N GLY A 41 -6.68 0.89 -13.24
CA GLY A 41 -6.14 2.01 -14.00
C GLY A 41 -5.45 3.08 -13.14
N LEU A 42 -5.13 2.77 -11.87
CA LEU A 42 -4.39 3.68 -10.99
C LEU A 42 -2.90 3.64 -11.31
N HIS A 43 -2.23 4.80 -11.22
CA HIS A 43 -0.78 4.87 -11.25
C HIS A 43 -0.21 4.45 -9.89
N VAL A 44 0.27 3.21 -9.79
CA VAL A 44 0.79 2.65 -8.52
C VAL A 44 2.31 2.80 -8.43
N GLY A 45 2.80 3.33 -7.32
CA GLY A 45 4.21 3.34 -6.97
C GLY A 45 4.58 2.09 -6.17
N ASP A 46 5.37 1.18 -6.75
CA ASP A 46 6.00 0.07 -6.01
C ASP A 46 7.20 0.61 -5.23
N ASN A 47 7.10 0.67 -3.90
CA ASN A 47 8.10 1.33 -3.04
C ASN A 47 8.44 2.77 -3.48
N LEU A 48 7.40 3.51 -3.88
CA LEU A 48 7.44 4.94 -4.20
C LEU A 48 6.24 5.65 -3.57
N PRO A 49 6.34 6.93 -3.15
CA PRO A 49 7.50 7.81 -3.25
C PRO A 49 8.55 7.58 -2.14
N TYR A 50 8.24 6.72 -1.17
CA TYR A 50 9.21 6.20 -0.20
C TYR A 50 9.31 4.69 -0.35
N SER A 51 10.36 4.11 0.21
CA SER A 51 10.60 2.67 0.13
C SER A 51 10.44 2.00 1.49
N GLY A 52 9.71 0.89 1.54
CA GLY A 52 9.65 -0.01 2.70
C GLY A 52 10.98 -0.72 2.97
N HIS A 53 11.97 -0.63 2.09
CA HIS A 53 13.33 -1.06 2.42
C HIS A 53 14.04 -0.06 3.34
N ASP A 54 13.70 1.23 3.24
CA ASP A 54 14.33 2.32 3.99
C ASP A 54 13.50 2.75 5.21
N LEU A 55 12.17 2.77 5.07
CA LEU A 55 11.20 3.23 6.08
C LEU A 55 10.23 2.10 6.45
N ALA A 56 10.69 1.18 7.30
CA ALA A 56 9.88 0.01 7.70
C ALA A 56 9.82 -0.25 9.20
N TYR A 57 9.96 0.76 10.08
CA TYR A 57 9.92 0.50 11.52
C TYR A 57 8.64 -0.24 11.96
N THR A 58 7.46 0.31 11.65
CA THR A 58 6.17 -0.32 11.99
C THR A 58 5.99 -1.66 11.29
N LEU A 59 6.36 -1.76 10.00
CA LEU A 59 6.29 -3.00 9.23
C LEU A 59 7.14 -4.11 9.86
N ASN A 60 8.40 -3.80 10.16
CA ASN A 60 9.36 -4.75 10.70
C ASN A 60 8.97 -5.16 12.11
N LEU A 61 8.60 -4.22 12.98
CA LEU A 61 8.31 -4.48 14.38
C LEU A 61 7.00 -5.25 14.58
N HIS A 62 5.93 -4.91 13.85
CA HIS A 62 4.59 -5.45 14.12
C HIS A 62 4.10 -6.48 13.11
N GLY A 63 4.61 -6.45 11.87
CA GLY A 63 4.25 -7.42 10.83
C GLY A 63 5.32 -8.49 10.67
N ALA A 64 6.49 -8.07 10.15
CA ALA A 64 7.53 -8.98 9.72
C ALA A 64 8.14 -9.80 10.86
N ALA A 65 8.34 -9.20 12.05
CA ALA A 65 8.83 -9.92 13.23
C ALA A 65 7.93 -11.08 13.67
N ALA A 66 6.63 -11.04 13.33
CA ALA A 66 5.67 -12.10 13.59
C ALA A 66 5.38 -12.97 12.35
N GLY A 67 6.11 -12.78 11.25
CA GLY A 67 5.91 -13.46 9.97
C GLY A 67 4.56 -13.21 9.31
N LEU A 68 3.91 -12.10 9.66
CA LEU A 68 2.59 -11.71 9.14
C LEU A 68 2.73 -10.93 7.83
N PRO A 69 1.88 -11.18 6.82
CA PRO A 69 1.86 -10.38 5.60
C PRO A 69 1.58 -8.91 5.92
N ASN A 70 2.43 -8.02 5.41
CA ASN A 70 2.36 -6.60 5.73
C ASN A 70 2.84 -5.71 4.57
N CYS A 71 2.24 -4.52 4.50
CA CYS A 71 2.63 -3.42 3.61
C CYS A 71 2.10 -2.10 4.19
N VAL A 72 2.54 -0.99 3.61
CA VAL A 72 1.96 0.35 3.81
C VAL A 72 1.27 0.79 2.53
N VAL A 73 0.11 1.44 2.68
CA VAL A 73 -0.57 2.15 1.61
C VAL A 73 -0.35 3.64 1.79
N GLU A 74 0.19 4.31 0.78
CA GLU A 74 0.47 5.74 0.75
C GLU A 74 -0.40 6.41 -0.32
N ILE A 75 -1.48 7.08 0.05
CA ILE A 75 -2.40 7.68 -0.91
C ILE A 75 -1.94 9.10 -1.27
N ASN A 76 -2.00 9.48 -2.55
CA ASN A 76 -1.75 10.86 -2.94
C ASN A 76 -2.76 11.79 -2.24
N GLN A 77 -2.28 12.72 -1.41
CA GLN A 77 -3.16 13.51 -0.55
C GLN A 77 -4.18 14.35 -1.34
N ASN A 78 -3.90 14.68 -2.60
CA ASN A 78 -4.86 15.39 -3.47
C ASN A 78 -6.16 14.59 -3.69
N LEU A 79 -6.09 13.26 -3.59
CA LEU A 79 -7.23 12.37 -3.83
C LEU A 79 -8.06 12.10 -2.57
N VAL A 80 -7.65 12.62 -1.41
CA VAL A 80 -8.33 12.42 -0.11
C VAL A 80 -8.56 13.75 0.64
N ARG A 81 -8.69 14.86 -0.11
CA ARG A 81 -8.88 16.21 0.47
C ARG A 81 -10.26 16.47 1.04
N ASP A 82 -11.25 15.68 0.63
CA ASP A 82 -12.64 15.82 1.03
C ASP A 82 -13.32 14.46 1.23
N GLY A 83 -14.56 14.48 1.70
CA GLY A 83 -15.31 13.26 1.98
C GLY A 83 -15.61 12.41 0.75
N GLN A 84 -15.68 12.99 -0.46
CA GLN A 84 -15.90 12.21 -1.68
C GLN A 84 -14.63 11.46 -2.07
N GLY A 85 -13.47 12.12 -1.99
CA GLY A 85 -12.17 11.48 -2.20
C GLY A 85 -11.91 10.34 -1.22
N VAL A 86 -12.18 10.58 0.07
CA VAL A 86 -12.07 9.53 1.10
C VAL A 86 -13.03 8.37 0.83
N ALA A 87 -14.30 8.63 0.54
CA ALA A 87 -15.28 7.57 0.24
C ALA A 87 -14.85 6.72 -0.96
N ARG A 88 -14.39 7.37 -2.05
CA ARG A 88 -13.84 6.67 -3.22
C ARG A 88 -12.69 5.73 -2.86
N TRP A 89 -11.75 6.19 -2.04
CA TRP A 89 -10.61 5.35 -1.62
C TRP A 89 -11.02 4.22 -0.67
N VAL A 90 -12.02 4.46 0.19
CA VAL A 90 -12.61 3.40 1.02
C VAL A 90 -13.21 2.30 0.13
N ASP A 91 -13.97 2.66 -0.90
CA ASP A 91 -14.59 1.68 -1.81
C ASP A 91 -13.53 0.88 -2.57
N ILE A 92 -12.52 1.57 -3.15
CA ILE A 92 -11.42 0.94 -3.88
C ILE A 92 -10.66 -0.04 -2.97
N LEU A 93 -10.24 0.40 -1.79
CA LEU A 93 -9.45 -0.43 -0.88
C LEU A 93 -10.27 -1.59 -0.34
N THR A 94 -11.54 -1.37 0.01
CA THR A 94 -12.44 -2.44 0.46
C THR A 94 -12.53 -3.54 -0.59
N GLN A 95 -12.87 -3.17 -1.83
CA GLN A 95 -13.01 -4.13 -2.93
C GLN A 95 -11.73 -4.95 -3.15
N VAL A 96 -10.59 -4.26 -3.26
CA VAL A 96 -9.31 -4.91 -3.54
C VAL A 96 -8.87 -5.80 -2.38
N MET A 97 -9.05 -5.33 -1.13
CA MET A 97 -8.64 -6.08 0.06
C MET A 97 -9.53 -7.30 0.30
N GLU A 98 -10.84 -7.23 0.04
CA GLU A 98 -11.72 -8.40 0.14
C GLU A 98 -11.23 -9.54 -0.75
N GLU A 99 -10.81 -9.25 -1.98
CA GLU A 99 -10.25 -10.26 -2.88
C GLU A 99 -8.89 -10.78 -2.41
N ILE A 100 -8.02 -9.92 -1.87
CA ILE A 100 -6.70 -10.32 -1.38
C ILE A 100 -6.83 -11.21 -0.15
N LEU A 101 -7.74 -10.88 0.77
CA LEU A 101 -7.93 -11.62 2.02
C LEU A 101 -8.39 -13.07 1.80
N LEU A 102 -8.89 -13.39 0.60
CA LEU A 102 -9.29 -14.73 0.16
C LEU A 102 -8.15 -15.52 -0.50
N ILE A 103 -6.95 -14.95 -0.69
CA ILE A 103 -5.81 -15.67 -1.26
C ILE A 103 -5.38 -16.78 -0.29
N ASP A 104 -5.26 -17.99 -0.84
CA ASP A 104 -4.78 -19.15 -0.10
C ASP A 104 -3.41 -18.87 0.52
N ASP A 105 -3.23 -19.33 1.75
CA ASP A 105 -2.01 -19.19 2.54
C ASP A 105 -1.57 -17.75 2.86
N LEU A 106 -2.36 -16.72 2.53
CA LEU A 106 -2.06 -15.33 2.90
C LEU A 106 -1.79 -15.21 4.40
N HIS A 107 -2.69 -15.80 5.21
CA HIS A 107 -2.69 -15.68 6.67
C HIS A 107 -1.70 -16.61 7.38
N GLN A 108 -0.97 -17.46 6.65
CA GLN A 108 0.04 -18.31 7.26
C GLN A 108 1.21 -17.47 7.78
N VAL A 109 1.83 -17.89 8.88
CA VAL A 109 3.07 -17.26 9.35
C VAL A 109 4.23 -17.74 8.48
N ARG A 110 5.05 -16.82 7.95
CA ARG A 110 6.25 -17.12 7.14
C ARG A 110 7.41 -16.22 7.53
N GLU A 111 8.62 -16.77 7.55
CA GLU A 111 9.86 -16.04 7.81
C GLU A 111 10.60 -15.71 6.50
N TYR A 112 11.11 -14.48 6.39
CA TYR A 112 11.80 -13.94 5.20
C TYR A 112 13.10 -13.21 5.54
#